data_AF-A0A7C9RQX2-F1
#
_entry.id   AF-A0A7C9RQX2-F1
#
_cell.length_a   1.000
_cell.length_b   1.000
_cell.length_c   1.000
_cell.angle_alpha   90.00
_cell.angle_beta   90.00
_cell.angle_gamma   90.00
#
_symmetry.space_group_name_H-M   'P 1'
#
loop_
_entity.id
_entity.type
_entity.pdbx_description
1 polymer ?
#
loop_
_entity_poly.entity_id
_entity_poly.type
_entity_poly.pdbx_seq_one_letter_code
_entity_poly.pdbx_strand_id
1 'polypeptide(L)'
;MLMFDAIVPAVSAAAGAVAGAAAAAGAKAGAAGAGTARFSVDPDQAQKMIDGLQDAITKLTELSRKGDELTQSGAPGPDPYSGWATLQMRKSAGPQAGGYMWANDAAIKALEKTIENIKKALAEYRGTDDAAKTAMKG
;
A
#
# COMPACT_ATOMS: atom_id res chain seq x y z
N MET A 1 -14.26 -19.55 -15.38
CA MET A 1 -14.06 -18.41 -14.46
C MET A 1 -13.33 -18.94 -13.23
N LEU A 2 -12.00 -18.81 -13.19
CA LEU A 2 -11.17 -19.29 -12.08
C LEU A 2 -10.85 -18.10 -11.17
N MET A 3 -11.20 -18.25 -9.89
CA MET A 3 -11.11 -17.22 -8.86
C MET A 3 -9.77 -17.32 -8.12
N PHE A 4 -9.03 -16.21 -8.05
CA PHE A 4 -7.74 -16.12 -7.37
C PHE A 4 -7.89 -15.90 -5.86
N ASP A 5 -7.02 -16.55 -5.08
CA ASP A 5 -6.99 -16.48 -3.61
C ASP A 5 -5.62 -15.93 -3.18
N ALA A 6 -5.61 -14.72 -2.59
CA ALA A 6 -4.41 -14.08 -2.08
C ALA A 6 -4.71 -13.54 -0.67
N ILE A 7 -4.26 -14.28 0.33
CA ILE A 7 -4.44 -13.95 1.75
C ILE A 7 -3.46 -12.85 2.15
N VAL A 8 -3.97 -11.70 2.60
CA VAL A 8 -3.19 -10.67 3.31
C VAL A 8 -3.80 -10.49 4.70
N PRO A 9 -3.02 -10.66 5.79
CA PRO A 9 -3.52 -10.45 7.14
C PRO A 9 -3.81 -8.96 7.35
N ALA A 10 -5.03 -8.66 7.81
CA ALA A 10 -5.50 -7.32 8.10
C ALA A 10 -4.70 -6.69 9.25
N VAL A 11 -3.75 -5.81 8.93
CA VAL A 11 -3.04 -5.00 9.92
C VAL A 11 -3.68 -3.62 10.02
N SER A 12 -4.46 -3.44 11.08
CA SER A 12 -4.86 -2.19 11.74
C SER A 12 -5.76 -1.20 10.97
N ALA A 13 -6.67 -0.57 11.70
CA ALA A 13 -7.71 0.35 11.21
C ALA A 13 -7.22 1.52 10.33
N ALA A 14 -5.92 1.85 10.34
CA ALA A 14 -5.32 2.82 9.43
C ALA A 14 -5.25 2.30 7.98
N ALA A 15 -5.02 1.00 7.77
CA ALA A 15 -5.07 0.38 6.45
C ALA A 15 -6.49 0.35 5.86
N GLY A 16 -7.53 0.36 6.71
CA GLY A 16 -8.93 0.45 6.28
C GLY A 16 -9.27 1.81 5.65
N ALA A 17 -8.64 2.90 6.11
CA ALA A 17 -8.86 4.23 5.54
C ALA A 17 -8.17 4.41 4.18
N VAL A 18 -6.96 3.85 4.03
CA VAL A 18 -6.22 3.89 2.75
C VAL A 18 -6.82 2.91 1.73
N ALA A 19 -7.29 1.73 2.17
CA ALA A 19 -8.05 0.81 1.34
C ALA A 19 -9.40 1.40 0.89
N GLY A 20 -10.06 2.17 1.76
CA GLY A 20 -11.28 2.91 1.42
C GLY A 20 -11.06 4.01 0.37
N ALA A 21 -9.93 4.71 0.42
CA ALA A 21 -9.58 5.73 -0.57
C ALA A 21 -9.17 5.13 -1.93
N ALA A 22 -8.47 3.99 -1.94
CA ALA A 22 -8.14 3.27 -3.18
C ALA A 22 -9.37 2.58 -3.82
N ALA A 23 -10.34 2.16 -3.01
CA ALA A 23 -11.61 1.61 -3.49
C ALA A 23 -12.49 2.63 -4.23
N ALA A 24 -12.32 3.93 -3.99
CA ALA A 24 -13.10 4.98 -4.64
C ALA A 24 -12.67 5.26 -6.10
N ALA A 25 -11.50 4.78 -6.54
CA ALA A 25 -10.92 5.12 -7.84
C ALA A 25 -11.26 4.15 -9.00
N GLY A 26 -12.19 3.19 -8.82
CA GLY A 26 -12.69 2.40 -9.95
C GLY A 26 -13.06 0.93 -9.66
N ALA A 27 -12.97 0.47 -8.42
CA ALA A 27 -13.41 -0.86 -8.06
C ALA A 27 -14.79 -0.79 -7.39
N LYS A 28 -15.80 -1.48 -7.95
CA LYS A 28 -17.06 -1.77 -7.24
C LYS A 28 -16.71 -2.65 -6.02
N ALA A 29 -16.40 -2.02 -4.90
CA ALA A 29 -16.23 -2.69 -3.62
C ALA A 29 -17.60 -3.16 -3.14
N GLY A 30 -17.92 -4.42 -3.43
CA GLY A 30 -19.01 -5.12 -2.77
C GLY A 30 -18.68 -5.23 -1.29
N ALA A 31 -19.54 -4.64 -0.44
CA ALA A 31 -19.44 -4.76 1.00
C ALA A 31 -19.49 -6.23 1.41
N ALA A 32 -18.36 -6.78 1.85
CA ALA A 32 -18.30 -8.08 2.51
C ALA A 32 -17.31 -7.97 3.68
N GLY A 33 -17.83 -8.15 4.89
CA GLY A 33 -17.06 -8.08 6.11
C GLY A 33 -15.89 -9.07 6.10
N ALA A 34 -14.76 -8.66 6.68
CA ALA A 34 -13.64 -9.50 7.12
C ALA A 34 -13.24 -10.66 6.17
N GLY A 35 -13.34 -10.46 4.86
CA GLY A 35 -13.09 -11.47 3.84
C GLY A 35 -12.13 -10.94 2.78
N THR A 36 -11.14 -11.77 2.43
CA THR A 36 -10.13 -11.56 1.40
C THR A 36 -10.65 -10.75 0.20
N ALA A 37 -10.16 -9.52 0.05
CA ALA A 37 -10.50 -8.69 -1.12
C ALA A 37 -9.81 -9.28 -2.36
N ARG A 38 -10.62 -9.77 -3.31
CA ARG A 38 -10.12 -10.28 -4.59
C ARG A 38 -10.02 -9.12 -5.58
N PHE A 39 -8.80 -8.83 -6.03
CA PHE A 39 -8.54 -7.85 -7.08
C PHE A 39 -8.38 -8.58 -8.43
N SER A 40 -9.21 -8.23 -9.40
CA SER A 40 -9.09 -8.70 -10.78
C SER A 40 -8.54 -7.56 -11.62
N VAL A 41 -7.40 -7.76 -12.26
CA VAL A 41 -6.72 -6.73 -13.06
C VAL A 41 -6.45 -7.30 -14.43
N ASP A 42 -6.86 -6.57 -15.47
CA ASP A 42 -6.61 -6.97 -16.84
C ASP A 42 -5.09 -6.98 -17.13
N PRO A 43 -4.55 -7.99 -17.81
CA PRO A 43 -3.11 -8.11 -18.09
C PRO A 43 -2.53 -6.87 -18.79
N ASP A 44 -3.32 -6.22 -19.63
CA ASP A 44 -2.94 -5.04 -20.39
C ASP A 44 -2.89 -3.76 -19.53
N GLN A 45 -3.65 -3.71 -18.42
CA GLN A 45 -3.64 -2.59 -17.47
C GLN A 45 -2.70 -2.83 -16.29
N ALA A 46 -2.23 -4.07 -16.10
CA ALA A 46 -1.39 -4.45 -14.98
C ALA A 46 -0.07 -3.65 -14.94
N GLN A 47 0.52 -3.32 -16.10
CA GLN A 47 1.72 -2.48 -16.14
C GLN A 47 1.45 -1.06 -15.62
N LYS A 48 0.38 -0.41 -16.08
CA LYS A 48 0.00 0.93 -15.59
C LYS A 48 -0.30 0.92 -14.10
N MET A 49 -0.89 -0.18 -13.60
CA MET A 49 -1.15 -0.33 -12.17
C MET A 49 0.15 -0.49 -11.38
N ILE A 50 1.13 -1.26 -11.88
CA ILE A 50 2.46 -1.34 -11.29
C ILE A 50 3.11 0.04 -11.23
N ASP A 51 3.07 0.78 -12.34
CA ASP A 51 3.67 2.11 -12.43
C ASP A 51 3.01 3.08 -11.43
N GLY A 52 1.67 3.07 -11.33
CA GLY A 52 0.94 3.87 -10.34
C GLY A 52 1.25 3.50 -8.88
N LEU A 53 1.48 2.22 -8.59
CA LEU A 53 1.91 1.77 -7.26
C LEU A 53 3.35 2.20 -6.95
N GLN A 54 4.24 2.21 -7.95
CA GLN A 54 5.60 2.73 -7.81
C GLN A 54 5.63 4.24 -7.57
N ASP A 55 4.79 5.00 -8.27
CA ASP A 55 4.60 6.43 -8.02
C ASP A 55 4.07 6.69 -6.61
N ALA A 56 3.15 5.85 -6.12
CA ALA A 56 2.65 5.93 -4.76
C ALA A 56 3.77 5.68 -3.72
N ILE A 57 4.60 4.65 -3.93
CA ILE A 57 5.76 4.36 -3.06
C ILE A 57 6.72 5.55 -3.05
N THR A 58 6.98 6.15 -4.21
CA THR A 58 7.85 7.33 -4.32
C THR A 58 7.32 8.49 -3.49
N LYS A 59 6.03 8.81 -3.61
CA LYS A 59 5.38 9.86 -2.81
C LYS A 59 5.38 9.55 -1.31
N LEU A 60 5.15 8.29 -0.91
CA LEU A 60 5.23 7.89 0.50
C LEU A 60 6.66 8.02 1.04
N THR A 61 7.67 7.76 0.21
CA THR A 61 9.09 7.96 0.57
C THR A 61 9.39 9.45 0.77
N GLU A 62 8.89 10.32 -0.12
CA GLU A 62 9.00 11.78 0.04
C GLU A 62 8.30 12.28 1.32
N LEU A 63 7.12 11.74 1.63
CA LEU A 63 6.41 12.08 2.87
C LEU A 63 7.15 11.58 4.11
N SER A 64 7.84 10.44 4.03
CA SER A 64 8.70 9.95 5.13
C SER A 64 9.76 10.96 5.49
N ARG A 65 10.39 11.58 4.49
CA ARG A 65 11.41 12.63 4.69
C ARG A 65 10.84 13.85 5.41
N LYS A 66 9.60 14.25 5.10
CA LYS A 66 8.89 15.30 5.84
C LYS A 66 8.58 14.87 7.28
N GLY A 67 8.21 13.60 7.47
CA GLY A 67 8.07 13.00 8.80
C GLY A 67 9.34 13.13 9.64
N ASP A 68 10.50 12.82 9.04
CA ASP A 68 11.81 13.00 9.68
C ASP A 68 12.06 14.47 10.06
N GLU A 69 11.79 15.42 9.17
CA GLU A 69 11.91 16.85 9.45
C GLU A 69 11.03 17.28 10.64
N LEU A 70 9.80 16.77 10.73
CA LEU A 70 8.93 17.01 11.89
C LEU A 70 9.51 16.43 13.19
N THR A 71 10.13 15.25 13.15
CA THR A 71 10.75 14.68 14.36
C THR A 71 11.94 15.50 14.86
N GLN A 72 12.64 16.18 13.94
CA GLN A 72 13.78 17.05 14.23
C GLN A 72 13.36 18.47 14.63
N SER A 73 12.12 18.87 14.34
CA SER A 73 11.60 20.21 14.66
C SER A 73 11.57 20.48 16.17
N GLY A 74 12.00 21.68 16.57
CA GLY A 74 12.02 22.16 17.96
C GLY A 74 10.73 22.85 18.39
N ALA A 75 10.60 23.12 19.69
CA ALA A 75 9.51 23.95 20.19
C ALA A 75 9.69 25.40 19.68
N PRO A 76 8.61 26.07 19.23
CA PRO A 76 8.66 27.44 18.74
C PRO A 76 8.97 28.48 19.83
N GLY A 77 8.94 28.09 21.11
CA GLY A 77 9.24 28.95 22.24
C GLY A 77 9.62 28.16 23.50
N PRO A 78 10.04 28.85 24.59
CA PRO A 78 10.44 28.22 25.84
C PRO A 78 9.26 27.88 26.76
N ASP A 79 8.01 28.04 26.31
CA ASP A 79 6.84 27.77 27.14
C ASP A 79 6.60 26.26 27.31
N PRO A 80 6.13 25.83 28.50
CA PRO A 80 5.89 24.41 28.75
C PRO A 80 4.88 23.76 27.79
N TYR A 81 3.87 24.51 27.34
CA TYR A 81 2.82 23.98 26.47
C TYR A 81 3.33 23.64 25.08
N SER A 82 4.13 24.53 24.47
CA SER A 82 4.75 24.26 23.18
C SER A 82 5.76 23.11 23.25
N GLY A 83 6.50 22.98 24.36
CA GLY A 83 7.38 21.84 24.62
C GLY A 83 6.63 20.50 24.64
N TRP A 84 5.50 20.43 25.35
CA TRP A 84 4.64 19.24 25.37
C TRP A 84 4.02 18.95 24.00
N ALA A 85 3.56 19.98 23.30
CA ALA A 85 2.99 19.85 21.96
C ALA A 85 4.02 19.30 20.96
N THR A 86 5.24 19.83 20.95
CA THR A 86 6.33 19.32 20.11
C THR A 86 6.68 17.87 20.47
N LEU A 87 6.71 17.51 21.76
CA LEU A 87 6.97 16.12 22.16
C LEU A 87 5.91 15.15 21.63
N GLN A 88 4.62 15.50 21.72
CA GLN A 88 3.53 14.69 21.18
C GLN A 88 3.53 14.64 19.65
N MET A 89 3.89 15.75 19.00
CA MET A 89 4.06 15.81 17.55
C MET A 89 5.18 14.88 17.10
N ARG A 90 6.34 14.92 17.75
CA ARG A 90 7.46 14.00 17.47
C ARG A 90 7.09 12.55 17.70
N LYS A 91 6.34 12.24 18.75
CA LYS A 91 5.85 10.89 19.04
C LYS A 91 4.88 10.41 17.96
N SER A 92 3.96 11.26 17.53
CA SER A 92 2.98 10.96 16.48
C SER A 92 3.63 10.85 15.09
N ALA A 93 4.69 11.62 14.82
CA ALA A 93 5.41 11.55 13.56
C ALA A 93 6.42 10.40 13.51
N GLY A 94 7.00 10.02 14.65
CA GLY A 94 8.17 9.16 14.72
C GLY A 94 7.97 7.68 14.33
N PRO A 95 9.07 6.90 14.34
CA PRO A 95 9.09 5.50 13.89
C PRO A 95 8.52 4.49 14.91
N GLN A 96 7.96 4.98 16.01
CA GLN A 96 7.38 4.13 17.06
C GLN A 96 6.05 3.54 16.57
N ALA A 97 5.67 2.38 17.11
CA ALA A 97 4.38 1.77 16.77
C ALA A 97 3.22 2.75 17.03
N GLY A 98 2.40 2.98 16.00
CA GLY A 98 1.32 3.97 16.01
C GLY A 98 1.72 5.39 15.57
N GLY A 99 3.01 5.65 15.36
CA GLY A 99 3.50 6.85 14.70
C GLY A 99 3.36 6.77 13.18
N TYR A 100 3.33 7.94 12.53
CA TYR A 100 3.15 8.07 11.09
C TYR A 100 4.25 7.35 10.31
N MET A 101 5.53 7.52 10.68
CA MET A 101 6.63 6.85 9.97
C MET A 101 6.52 5.32 10.04
N TRP A 102 6.09 4.76 11.17
CA TRP A 102 5.85 3.32 11.29
C TRP A 102 4.73 2.85 10.35
N ALA A 103 3.62 3.60 10.30
CA ALA A 103 2.50 3.28 9.41
C ALA A 103 2.89 3.44 7.92
N ASN A 104 3.71 4.43 7.60
CA ASN A 104 4.20 4.69 6.25
C ASN A 104 5.13 3.57 5.75
N ASP A 105 6.07 3.12 6.58
CA ASP A 105 6.93 1.97 6.28
C ASP A 105 6.12 0.68 6.05
N ALA A 106 5.13 0.43 6.91
CA ALA A 106 4.21 -0.71 6.74
C ALA A 106 3.41 -0.61 5.43
N ALA A 107 2.97 0.60 5.06
CA ALA A 107 2.26 0.83 3.80
C ALA A 107 3.17 0.58 2.58
N ILE A 108 4.40 1.09 2.59
CA ILE A 108 5.38 0.87 1.51
C ILE A 108 5.60 -0.63 1.29
N LYS A 109 5.87 -1.39 2.37
CA LYS A 109 6.05 -2.85 2.29
C LYS A 109 4.82 -3.57 1.74
N ALA A 110 3.62 -3.12 2.11
CA ALA A 110 2.38 -3.70 1.57
C ALA A 110 2.22 -3.42 0.07
N LEU A 111 2.57 -2.22 -0.40
CA LEU A 111 2.53 -1.87 -1.82
C LEU A 111 3.57 -2.67 -2.62
N GLU A 112 4.80 -2.81 -2.10
CA GLU A 112 5.85 -3.62 -2.73
C GLU A 112 5.42 -5.08 -2.90
N LYS A 113 4.85 -5.68 -1.83
CA LYS A 113 4.31 -7.04 -1.88
C LYS A 113 3.15 -7.16 -2.88
N THR A 114 2.34 -6.12 -3.01
CA THR A 114 1.26 -6.08 -4.00
C THR A 114 1.82 -6.08 -5.43
N ILE A 115 2.84 -5.26 -5.70
CA ILE A 115 3.56 -5.26 -6.99
C ILE A 115 4.15 -6.64 -7.29
N GLU A 116 4.79 -7.28 -6.32
CA GLU A 116 5.34 -8.63 -6.48
C GLU A 116 4.26 -9.65 -6.86
N ASN A 117 3.12 -9.63 -6.16
CA ASN A 117 2.00 -10.51 -6.45
C ASN A 117 1.45 -10.29 -7.87
N ILE A 118 1.33 -9.04 -8.32
CA ILE A 118 0.88 -8.71 -9.69
C ILE A 118 1.87 -9.24 -10.73
N LYS A 119 3.18 -9.03 -10.51
CA LYS A 119 4.23 -9.53 -11.42
C LYS A 119 4.20 -11.06 -11.51
N LYS A 120 4.03 -11.75 -10.38
CA LYS A 120 3.93 -13.20 -10.33
C LYS A 120 2.69 -13.69 -11.09
N ALA A 121 1.54 -13.06 -10.88
CA ALA A 121 0.30 -13.40 -11.58
C ALA A 121 0.41 -13.16 -13.10
N LEU A 122 1.07 -12.09 -13.54
CA LEU A 122 1.33 -11.84 -14.96
C LEU A 122 2.24 -12.90 -15.60
N ALA A 123 3.29 -13.33 -14.89
CA ALA A 123 4.19 -14.37 -15.37
C ALA A 123 3.46 -15.72 -15.51
N GLU A 124 2.62 -16.06 -14.53
CA GLU A 124 1.78 -17.25 -14.57
C GLU A 124 0.79 -17.20 -15.74
N TYR A 125 0.09 -16.07 -15.94
CA TYR A 125 -0.82 -15.86 -17.07
C TYR A 125 -0.14 -16.09 -18.42
N ARG A 126 1.02 -15.46 -18.65
CA ARG A 126 1.78 -15.62 -19.90
C ARG A 126 2.25 -17.06 -20.10
N GLY A 127 2.76 -17.71 -19.04
CA GLY A 127 3.19 -19.10 -19.10
C GLY A 127 2.05 -20.07 -19.45
N THR A 128 0.85 -19.87 -18.89
CA THR A 128 -0.33 -20.66 -19.26
C THR A 128 -0.84 -20.37 -20.68
N ASP A 129 -0.77 -19.12 -21.16
CA ASP A 129 -1.20 -18.76 -22.51
C ASP A 129 -0.29 -19.37 -23.58
N ASP A 130 1.03 -19.36 -23.35
CA ASP A 130 2.01 -20.01 -24.24
C ASP A 130 1.87 -21.53 -24.24
N ALA A 131 1.61 -22.14 -23.08
CA ALA A 131 1.35 -23.58 -22.97
C ALA A 131 0.04 -23.98 -23.68
N ALA A 132 -1.02 -23.17 -23.56
CA ALA A 132 -2.30 -23.40 -24.24
C ALA A 132 -2.18 -23.21 -25.75
N LYS A 133 -1.46 -22.17 -26.22
CA LYS A 133 -1.18 -21.96 -27.64
C LYS A 133 -0.36 -23.09 -28.25
N THR A 134 0.61 -23.62 -27.50
CA THR A 134 1.43 -24.76 -27.95
C THR A 134 0.59 -26.04 -28.03
N ALA A 135 -0.29 -26.28 -27.04
CA ALA A 135 -1.18 -27.45 -27.01
C ALA A 135 -2.30 -27.40 -28.06
N MET A 136 -2.74 -26.21 -28.51
CA MET A 136 -3.73 -26.08 -29.59
C MET A 136 -3.14 -26.18 -31.01
N LYS A 137 -1.81 -26.12 -31.15
CA LYS A 137 -1.13 -26.11 -32.44
C LYS A 137 -0.44 -27.45 -32.77
N GLY A 138 -0.39 -28.37 -31.82
CA GLY A 138 0.00 -29.78 -32.00
C GLY A 138 -1.23 -30.66 -32.11
#